data_AF-A0A2H9QUJ2-F1
#
_entry.id   AF-A0A2H9QUJ2-F1
#
_cell.length_a   1.000
_cell.length_b   1.000
_cell.length_c   1.000
_cell.angle_alpha   90.00
_cell.angle_beta   90.00
_cell.angle_gamma   90.00
#
_symmetry.space_group_name_H-M   'P 1'
#
loop_
_entity.id
_entity.type
_entity.pdbx_description
1 polymer ?
#
loop_
_entity_poly.entity_id
_entity_poly.type
_entity_poly.pdbx_seq_one_letter_code
_entity_poly.pdbx_strand_id
1 'polypeptide(L)'
;MSHDTQFEKWNKWLDTIYSDVQGLLVNRYIYQEVQKIIQANPKIQVESSFYEWMGYVYATAAVIGVRRQLDKDKSSISFIRLLEEIRNKPKIVSRERYISLYSNSILPKDFANHDFDTLVGKDRAYIDPQRVGKDIDLLYKKAEKIKKFVNKRIAHFDKSDFKNLPTNAELDGCLDYLEKLLKKYLSIFRAEAHISIVPVWQYDWKQIFKYPWIEKVRQ
;
A
#
# COMPACT_ATOMS: atom_id res chain seq x y z
N MET A 1 17.58 -7.13 -22.53
CA MET A 1 16.79 -5.93 -22.18
C MET A 1 17.76 -4.87 -21.68
N SER A 2 17.75 -3.65 -22.23
CA SER A 2 18.66 -2.57 -21.79
C SER A 2 18.28 -2.08 -20.38
N HIS A 3 19.18 -1.31 -19.75
CA HIS A 3 18.89 -0.68 -18.46
C HIS A 3 17.69 0.27 -18.54
N ASP A 4 17.53 1.01 -19.64
CA ASP A 4 16.39 1.92 -19.84
C ASP A 4 15.07 1.16 -19.97
N THR A 5 15.02 0.12 -20.81
CA THR A 5 13.80 -0.68 -20.97
C THR A 5 13.38 -1.33 -19.64
N GLN A 6 14.35 -1.76 -18.84
CA GLN A 6 14.09 -2.36 -17.53
C GLN A 6 13.62 -1.31 -16.50
N PHE A 7 14.19 -0.10 -16.51
CA PHE A 7 13.73 1.01 -15.67
C PHE A 7 12.29 1.40 -16.00
N GLU A 8 11.97 1.57 -17.29
CA GLU A 8 10.61 1.90 -17.74
C GLU A 8 9.59 0.82 -17.39
N LYS A 9 9.98 -0.46 -17.50
CA LYS A 9 9.15 -1.57 -17.04
C LYS A 9 8.83 -1.44 -15.54
N TRP A 10 9.83 -1.18 -14.71
CA TRP A 10 9.65 -1.00 -13.27
C TRP A 10 8.81 0.23 -12.92
N ASN A 11 9.03 1.33 -13.64
CA ASN A 11 8.23 2.55 -13.45
C ASN A 11 6.75 2.31 -13.77
N LYS A 12 6.44 1.55 -14.82
CA LYS A 12 5.06 1.14 -15.15
C LYS A 12 4.46 0.16 -14.14
N TRP A 13 5.26 -0.76 -13.60
CA TRP A 13 4.81 -1.62 -12.50
C TRP A 13 4.42 -0.80 -11.28
N LEU A 14 5.15 0.30 -11.01
CA LEU A 14 4.85 1.19 -9.90
C LEU A 14 3.47 1.86 -10.04
N ASP A 15 2.96 2.12 -11.26
CA ASP A 15 1.58 2.62 -11.46
C ASP A 15 0.53 1.60 -11.02
N THR A 16 0.72 0.33 -11.40
CA THR A 16 -0.19 -0.75 -11.01
C THR A 16 -0.18 -0.95 -9.49
N ILE A 17 1.02 -0.95 -8.91
CA ILE A 17 1.22 -1.07 -7.47
C ILE A 17 0.62 0.14 -6.74
N TYR A 18 0.82 1.35 -7.26
CA TYR A 18 0.25 2.58 -6.72
C TYR A 18 -1.27 2.47 -6.63
N SER A 19 -1.93 2.13 -7.74
CA SER A 19 -3.38 2.03 -7.81
C SER A 19 -3.94 1.02 -6.80
N ASP A 20 -3.30 -0.16 -6.70
CA ASP A 20 -3.74 -1.20 -5.77
C ASP A 20 -3.55 -0.77 -4.30
N VAL A 21 -2.37 -0.30 -3.93
CA VAL A 21 -2.09 0.14 -2.55
C VAL A 21 -2.92 1.36 -2.17
N GLN A 22 -3.10 2.33 -3.07
CA GLN A 22 -3.99 3.46 -2.83
C GLN A 22 -5.43 2.99 -2.56
N GLY A 23 -5.94 2.03 -3.34
CA GLY A 23 -7.24 1.43 -3.11
C GLY A 23 -7.38 0.81 -1.72
N LEU A 24 -6.36 0.10 -1.24
CA LEU A 24 -6.35 -0.47 0.12
C LEU A 24 -6.39 0.63 1.20
N LEU A 25 -5.62 1.69 1.03
CA LEU A 25 -5.57 2.80 1.98
C LEU A 25 -6.87 3.61 1.99
N VAL A 26 -7.49 3.82 0.82
CA VAL A 26 -8.81 4.45 0.68
C VAL A 26 -9.88 3.60 1.38
N ASN A 27 -9.91 2.29 1.15
CA ASN A 27 -10.86 1.39 1.80
C ASN A 27 -10.70 1.40 3.32
N ARG A 28 -9.45 1.39 3.83
CA ARG A 28 -9.17 1.55 5.26
C ARG A 28 -9.71 2.87 5.80
N TYR A 29 -9.41 3.98 5.12
CA TYR A 29 -9.87 5.30 5.54
C TYR A 29 -11.40 5.35 5.63
N ILE A 30 -12.10 4.93 4.57
CA ILE A 30 -13.58 4.91 4.54
C ILE A 30 -14.12 4.04 5.68
N TYR A 31 -13.60 2.83 5.86
CA TYR A 31 -14.03 1.93 6.92
C TYR A 31 -13.85 2.56 8.31
N GLN A 32 -12.68 3.13 8.59
CA GLN A 32 -12.39 3.80 9.87
C GLN A 32 -13.31 5.00 10.10
N GLU A 33 -13.58 5.81 9.08
CA GLU A 33 -14.49 6.95 9.19
C GLU A 33 -15.95 6.50 9.44
N VAL A 34 -16.41 5.43 8.79
CA VAL A 34 -17.74 4.86 9.06
C VAL A 34 -17.82 4.27 10.46
N GLN A 35 -16.79 3.58 10.93
CA GLN A 35 -16.72 3.08 12.31
C GLN A 35 -16.85 4.22 13.33
N LYS A 36 -16.18 5.37 13.10
CA LYS A 36 -16.32 6.55 13.96
C LYS A 36 -17.75 7.09 13.99
N ILE A 37 -18.41 7.16 12.83
CA ILE A 37 -19.82 7.60 12.73
C ILE A 37 -20.74 6.66 13.52
N ILE A 38 -20.53 5.34 13.39
CA ILE A 38 -21.31 4.34 14.12
C ILE A 38 -21.09 4.53 15.62
N GLN A 39 -19.84 4.50 16.08
CA GLN A 39 -19.50 4.62 17.51
C GLN A 39 -20.03 5.90 18.15
N ALA A 40 -20.04 7.02 17.42
CA ALA A 40 -20.52 8.29 17.93
C ALA A 40 -22.06 8.41 18.01
N ASN A 41 -22.81 7.48 17.42
CA ASN A 41 -24.26 7.56 17.33
C ASN A 41 -24.95 6.53 18.26
N PRO A 42 -25.45 6.95 19.44
CA PRO A 42 -26.10 6.04 20.38
C PRO A 42 -27.40 5.44 19.84
N LYS A 43 -28.05 6.08 18.86
CA LYS A 43 -29.35 5.63 18.31
C LYS A 43 -29.25 4.39 17.42
N ILE A 44 -28.04 4.04 16.99
CA ILE A 44 -27.78 2.90 16.10
C ILE A 44 -26.89 1.84 16.77
N GLN A 45 -26.70 1.90 18.10
CA GLN A 45 -26.02 0.85 18.87
C GLN A 45 -26.96 -0.35 19.08
N VAL A 46 -27.28 -1.02 17.98
CA VAL A 46 -28.16 -2.18 17.93
C VAL A 46 -27.45 -3.34 17.23
N GLU A 47 -27.90 -4.56 17.48
CA GLU A 47 -27.45 -5.72 16.72
C GLU A 47 -27.78 -5.51 15.24
N SER A 48 -26.79 -5.73 14.38
CA SER A 48 -26.95 -5.49 12.95
C SER A 48 -26.00 -6.36 12.14
N SER A 49 -26.57 -7.26 11.33
CA SER A 49 -25.81 -8.04 10.34
C SER A 49 -25.09 -7.16 9.32
N PHE A 50 -25.53 -5.91 9.14
CA PHE A 50 -24.83 -4.93 8.30
C PHE A 50 -23.46 -4.56 8.89
N TYR A 51 -23.34 -4.40 10.20
CA TYR A 51 -22.05 -4.10 10.85
C TYR A 51 -21.06 -5.24 10.70
N GLU A 52 -21.53 -6.48 10.87
CA GLU A 52 -20.73 -7.68 10.66
C GLU A 52 -20.29 -7.83 9.20
N TRP A 53 -21.24 -7.70 8.26
CA TRP A 53 -20.96 -7.76 6.82
C TRP A 53 -19.94 -6.71 6.40
N MET A 54 -20.08 -5.46 6.86
CA MET A 54 -19.17 -4.38 6.52
C MET A 54 -17.74 -4.66 7.03
N GLY A 55 -17.60 -5.11 8.28
CA GLY A 55 -16.31 -5.51 8.84
C GLY A 55 -15.68 -6.66 8.06
N TYR A 56 -16.49 -7.68 7.72
CA TYR A 56 -16.05 -8.84 6.95
C TYR A 56 -15.57 -8.47 5.54
N VAL A 57 -16.33 -7.65 4.80
CA VAL A 57 -15.98 -7.21 3.44
C VAL A 57 -14.70 -6.40 3.45
N TYR A 58 -14.57 -5.43 4.36
CA TYR A 58 -13.35 -4.64 4.51
C TYR A 58 -12.15 -5.54 4.81
N ALA A 59 -12.25 -6.38 5.84
CA ALA A 59 -11.15 -7.25 6.26
C ALA A 59 -10.73 -8.17 5.11
N THR A 60 -11.68 -8.82 4.43
CA THR A 60 -11.42 -9.71 3.30
C THR A 60 -10.70 -9.00 2.15
N ALA A 61 -11.21 -7.83 1.73
CA ALA A 61 -10.59 -7.05 0.66
C ALA A 61 -9.16 -6.63 1.02
N ALA A 62 -8.95 -6.15 2.25
CA ALA A 62 -7.66 -5.69 2.73
C ALA A 62 -6.62 -6.82 2.77
N VAL A 63 -6.97 -7.99 3.33
CA VAL A 63 -6.04 -9.11 3.42
C VAL A 63 -5.69 -9.70 2.06
N ILE A 64 -6.65 -9.74 1.11
CA ILE A 64 -6.39 -10.17 -0.27
C ILE A 64 -5.44 -9.20 -0.98
N GLY A 65 -5.64 -7.89 -0.80
CA GLY A 65 -4.74 -6.87 -1.34
C GLY A 65 -3.31 -7.03 -0.82
N VAL A 66 -3.14 -7.19 0.49
CA VAL A 66 -1.83 -7.47 1.09
C VAL A 66 -1.20 -8.72 0.49
N ARG A 67 -1.95 -9.82 0.36
CA ARG A 67 -1.43 -11.05 -0.26
C ARG A 67 -0.95 -10.82 -1.69
N ARG A 68 -1.67 -10.02 -2.49
CA ARG A 68 -1.30 -9.69 -3.87
C ARG A 68 0.05 -9.00 -3.95
N GLN A 69 0.34 -8.10 -3.00
CA GLN A 69 1.62 -7.39 -2.92
C GLN A 69 2.81 -8.30 -2.51
N LEU A 70 2.53 -9.49 -1.98
CA LEU A 70 3.52 -10.51 -1.63
C LEU A 70 3.75 -11.57 -2.72
N ASP A 71 2.98 -11.51 -3.80
CA ASP A 71 3.05 -12.51 -4.87
C ASP A 71 4.43 -12.49 -5.54
N LYS A 72 4.95 -13.67 -5.87
CA LYS A 72 6.25 -13.86 -6.55
C LYS A 72 6.08 -14.45 -7.95
N ASP A 73 4.87 -14.78 -8.36
CA ASP A 73 4.62 -15.41 -9.65
C ASP A 73 5.18 -14.57 -10.80
N LYS A 74 5.86 -15.20 -11.76
CA LYS A 74 6.57 -14.52 -12.85
C LYS A 74 5.66 -13.71 -13.79
N SER A 75 4.35 -13.91 -13.73
CA SER A 75 3.34 -13.13 -14.47
C SER A 75 2.69 -12.00 -13.65
N SER A 76 2.87 -11.98 -12.31
CA SER A 76 2.23 -11.01 -11.42
C SER A 76 2.95 -9.64 -11.37
N ILE A 77 2.23 -8.55 -11.10
CA ILE A 77 2.86 -7.27 -10.75
C ILE A 77 2.60 -7.05 -9.25
N SER A 78 3.67 -7.08 -8.45
CA SER A 78 3.60 -6.95 -7.00
C SER A 78 4.79 -6.16 -6.47
N PHE A 79 4.63 -5.59 -5.26
CA PHE A 79 5.74 -4.95 -4.56
C PHE A 79 6.95 -5.87 -4.41
N ILE A 80 6.76 -7.10 -3.92
CA ILE A 80 7.88 -8.02 -3.73
C ILE A 80 8.65 -8.25 -5.02
N ARG A 81 7.97 -8.46 -6.14
CA ARG A 81 8.64 -8.67 -7.43
C ARG A 81 9.43 -7.46 -7.89
N LEU A 82 8.87 -6.26 -7.74
CA LEU A 82 9.59 -5.03 -8.05
C LEU A 82 10.86 -4.94 -7.19
N LEU A 83 10.74 -5.16 -5.89
CA LEU A 83 11.88 -5.08 -4.96
C LEU A 83 12.94 -6.14 -5.24
N GLU A 84 12.54 -7.38 -5.56
CA GLU A 84 13.47 -8.45 -5.92
C GLU A 84 14.22 -8.13 -7.22
N GLU A 85 13.54 -7.59 -8.24
CA GLU A 85 14.20 -7.16 -9.48
C GLU A 85 15.18 -5.99 -9.24
N ILE A 86 14.80 -4.99 -8.44
CA ILE A 86 15.69 -3.87 -8.07
C ILE A 86 16.90 -4.39 -7.28
N ARG A 87 16.70 -5.26 -6.28
CA ARG A 87 17.78 -5.84 -5.49
C ARG A 87 18.79 -6.60 -6.36
N ASN A 88 18.30 -7.31 -7.37
CA ASN A 88 19.14 -8.10 -8.27
C ASN A 88 19.87 -7.24 -9.32
N LYS A 89 19.32 -6.08 -9.68
CA LYS A 89 19.89 -5.16 -10.68
C LYS A 89 19.96 -3.72 -10.14
N PRO A 90 20.68 -3.46 -9.03
CA PRO A 90 20.59 -2.20 -8.31
C PRO A 90 21.13 -1.00 -9.12
N LYS A 91 22.10 -1.25 -10.02
CA LYS A 91 22.72 -0.22 -10.87
C LYS A 91 21.75 0.49 -11.82
N ILE A 92 20.56 -0.05 -12.05
CA ILE A 92 19.53 0.57 -12.91
C ILE A 92 18.89 1.78 -12.20
N VAL A 93 18.79 1.72 -10.87
CA VAL A 93 18.42 2.84 -10.01
C VAL A 93 19.70 3.57 -9.61
N SER A 94 20.25 4.34 -10.55
CA SER A 94 21.51 5.08 -10.38
C SER A 94 21.29 6.54 -10.00
N ARG A 95 22.31 7.13 -9.38
CA ARG A 95 22.38 8.57 -9.08
C ARG A 95 22.25 9.40 -10.36
N GLU A 96 22.97 9.02 -11.40
CA GLU A 96 22.93 9.70 -12.70
C GLU A 96 21.51 9.79 -13.23
N ARG A 97 20.77 8.67 -13.21
CA ARG A 97 19.37 8.63 -13.63
C ARG A 97 18.50 9.50 -12.73
N TYR A 98 18.67 9.39 -11.41
CA TYR A 98 17.90 10.19 -10.46
C TYR A 98 18.09 11.70 -10.69
N ILE A 99 19.33 12.16 -10.85
CA ILE A 99 19.63 13.58 -11.14
C ILE A 99 19.00 14.01 -12.46
N SER A 100 18.92 13.12 -13.46
CA SER A 100 18.28 13.42 -14.74
C SER A 100 16.77 13.73 -14.62
N LEU A 101 16.09 13.26 -13.56
CA LEU A 101 14.70 13.63 -13.27
C LEU A 101 14.53 15.12 -12.95
N TYR A 102 15.59 15.79 -12.50
CA TYR A 102 15.63 17.22 -12.20
C TYR A 102 16.07 18.06 -13.41
N SER A 103 16.32 17.47 -14.57
CA SER A 103 16.85 18.18 -15.75
C SER A 103 15.97 19.34 -16.23
N ASN A 104 14.66 19.26 -16.01
CA ASN A 104 13.68 20.32 -16.31
C ASN A 104 13.22 21.08 -15.06
N SER A 105 13.86 20.85 -13.91
CA SER A 105 13.52 21.49 -12.64
C SER A 105 14.28 22.80 -12.47
N ILE A 106 13.66 23.75 -11.77
CA ILE A 106 14.30 25.01 -11.35
C ILE A 106 15.28 24.75 -10.18
N LEU A 107 15.19 23.57 -9.54
CA LEU A 107 16.02 23.22 -8.39
C LEU A 107 17.48 22.94 -8.81
N PRO A 108 18.48 23.43 -8.05
CA PRO A 108 19.88 23.11 -8.29
C PRO A 108 20.18 21.61 -8.21
N LYS A 109 21.15 21.13 -9.00
CA LYS A 109 21.58 19.71 -9.03
C LYS A 109 22.03 19.19 -7.66
N ASP A 110 22.51 20.06 -6.77
CA ASP A 110 22.92 19.70 -5.42
C ASP A 110 21.74 19.22 -4.57
N PHE A 111 20.52 19.74 -4.80
CA PHE A 111 19.32 19.23 -4.15
C PHE A 111 19.02 17.79 -4.57
N ALA A 112 19.14 17.47 -5.87
CA ALA A 112 18.95 16.12 -6.37
C ALA A 112 19.98 15.14 -5.77
N ASN A 113 21.22 15.57 -5.60
CA ASN A 113 22.25 14.76 -4.94
C ASN A 113 21.91 14.47 -3.47
N HIS A 114 21.54 15.52 -2.74
CA HIS A 114 21.17 15.41 -1.32
C HIS A 114 19.91 14.55 -1.11
N ASP A 115 18.90 14.71 -1.97
CA ASP A 115 17.67 13.91 -1.90
C ASP A 115 17.97 12.43 -2.19
N PHE A 116 18.77 12.15 -3.22
CA PHE A 116 19.23 10.79 -3.49
C PHE A 116 20.01 10.17 -2.31
N ASP A 117 20.91 10.93 -1.68
CA ASP A 117 21.64 10.49 -0.49
C ASP A 117 20.69 10.11 0.65
N THR A 118 19.62 10.87 0.84
CA THR A 118 18.60 10.60 1.86
C THR A 118 17.86 9.28 1.56
N LEU A 119 17.57 9.01 0.29
CA LEU A 119 16.84 7.82 -0.15
C LEU A 119 17.69 6.54 -0.14
N VAL A 120 18.92 6.62 -0.65
CA VAL A 120 19.76 5.43 -0.90
C VAL A 120 21.00 5.33 -0.03
N GLY A 121 21.39 6.42 0.64
CA GLY A 121 22.58 6.51 1.49
C GLY A 121 23.66 7.40 0.87
N LYS A 122 24.45 8.04 1.74
CA LYS A 122 25.44 9.04 1.36
C LYS A 122 26.46 8.52 0.33
N ASP A 123 26.72 9.33 -0.69
CA ASP A 123 27.75 9.15 -1.73
C ASP A 123 27.60 7.85 -2.54
N ARG A 124 26.41 7.24 -2.54
CA ARG A 124 26.14 6.02 -3.32
C ARG A 124 25.90 6.35 -4.78
N ALA A 125 26.49 5.57 -5.68
CA ALA A 125 26.25 5.67 -7.13
C ALA A 125 24.90 5.04 -7.56
N TYR A 126 24.35 4.13 -6.76
CA TYR A 126 23.11 3.42 -7.03
C TYR A 126 22.50 2.88 -5.72
N ILE A 127 21.24 2.45 -5.77
CA ILE A 127 20.52 1.94 -4.59
C ILE A 127 21.23 0.76 -3.92
N ASP A 128 21.35 0.78 -2.59
CA ASP A 128 21.96 -0.33 -1.85
C ASP A 128 21.04 -1.57 -1.86
N PRO A 129 21.44 -2.69 -2.51
CA PRO A 129 20.63 -3.91 -2.54
C PRO A 129 20.37 -4.50 -1.15
N GLN A 130 21.23 -4.26 -0.15
CA GLN A 130 20.96 -4.70 1.22
C GLN A 130 19.80 -3.94 1.86
N ARG A 131 19.65 -2.64 1.57
CA ARG A 131 18.50 -1.84 2.04
C ARG A 131 17.21 -2.32 1.40
N VAL A 132 17.24 -2.67 0.11
CA VAL A 132 16.09 -3.28 -0.57
C VAL A 132 15.75 -4.65 0.02
N GLY A 133 16.77 -5.46 0.36
CA GLY A 133 16.59 -6.72 1.08
C GLY A 133 15.88 -6.54 2.43
N LYS A 134 16.31 -5.56 3.23
CA LYS A 134 15.65 -5.23 4.51
C LYS A 134 14.19 -4.81 4.32
N ASP A 135 13.88 -4.11 3.23
CA ASP A 135 12.50 -3.74 2.91
C ASP A 135 11.63 -4.97 2.63
N ILE A 136 12.15 -5.90 1.82
CA ILE A 136 11.52 -7.19 1.51
C ILE A 136 11.26 -7.99 2.79
N ASP A 137 12.28 -8.14 3.64
CA ASP A 137 12.20 -8.94 4.86
C ASP A 137 11.18 -8.35 5.84
N LEU A 138 11.15 -7.03 5.99
CA LEU A 138 10.20 -6.36 6.87
C LEU A 138 8.76 -6.45 6.34
N LEU A 139 8.56 -6.38 5.02
CA LEU A 139 7.24 -6.59 4.41
C LEU A 139 6.74 -8.00 4.69
N TYR A 140 7.60 -9.01 4.51
CA TYR A 140 7.25 -10.39 4.82
C TYR A 140 6.93 -10.60 6.29
N LYS A 141 7.74 -10.05 7.19
CA LYS A 141 7.53 -10.15 8.63
C LYS A 141 6.19 -9.55 9.05
N LYS A 142 5.87 -8.35 8.56
CA LYS A 142 4.59 -7.68 8.88
C LYS A 142 3.38 -8.42 8.31
N ALA A 143 3.53 -9.04 7.15
CA ALA A 143 2.42 -9.70 6.47
C ALA A 143 2.30 -11.20 6.77
N GLU A 144 3.15 -11.77 7.63
CA GLU A 144 3.25 -13.22 7.83
C GLU A 144 1.91 -13.84 8.27
N LYS A 145 1.29 -13.27 9.32
CA LYS A 145 0.01 -13.75 9.83
C LYS A 145 -1.13 -13.54 8.83
N ILE A 146 -1.13 -12.39 8.15
CA ILE A 146 -2.12 -12.07 7.11
C ILE A 146 -2.03 -13.09 5.98
N LYS A 147 -0.83 -13.37 5.47
CA LYS A 147 -0.59 -14.36 4.42
C LYS A 147 -1.07 -15.76 4.84
N LYS A 148 -0.74 -16.18 6.07
CA LYS A 148 -1.19 -17.48 6.63
C LYS A 148 -2.71 -17.55 6.70
N PHE A 149 -3.36 -16.49 7.17
CA PHE A 149 -4.82 -16.40 7.24
C PHE A 149 -5.47 -16.49 5.86
N VAL A 150 -5.04 -15.65 4.91
CA VAL A 150 -5.63 -15.64 3.57
C VAL A 150 -5.51 -16.99 2.90
N ASN A 151 -4.33 -17.62 2.95
CA ASN A 151 -4.13 -18.92 2.33
C ASN A 151 -5.03 -20.01 2.95
N LYS A 152 -5.22 -20.01 4.28
CA LYS A 152 -5.94 -21.09 4.99
C LYS A 152 -7.44 -20.89 5.19
N ARG A 153 -7.93 -19.66 4.99
CA ARG A 153 -9.31 -19.28 5.33
C ARG A 153 -10.06 -18.52 4.26
N ILE A 154 -9.35 -17.85 3.35
CA ILE A 154 -9.98 -17.04 2.30
C ILE A 154 -9.79 -17.70 0.94
N ALA A 155 -8.57 -18.09 0.60
CA ALA A 155 -8.24 -18.72 -0.67
C ALA A 155 -8.48 -20.24 -0.66
N HIS A 156 -8.23 -20.90 0.47
CA HIS A 156 -8.54 -22.30 0.70
C HIS A 156 -9.32 -22.45 2.01
N PHE A 157 -10.30 -23.36 2.05
CA PHE A 157 -10.99 -23.72 3.30
C PHE A 157 -10.33 -24.96 3.90
N ASP A 158 -9.20 -24.75 4.58
CA ASP A 158 -8.48 -25.84 5.24
C ASP A 158 -9.30 -26.44 6.38
N LYS A 159 -9.35 -27.79 6.45
CA LYS A 159 -10.09 -28.56 7.46
C LYS A 159 -9.66 -28.30 8.92
N SER A 160 -8.42 -27.82 9.15
CA SER A 160 -7.89 -27.58 10.49
C SER A 160 -8.31 -26.21 11.04
N ASP A 161 -8.63 -26.12 12.34
CA ASP A 161 -8.90 -24.85 13.03
C ASP A 161 -7.70 -23.88 12.98
N PHE A 162 -7.89 -22.71 12.37
CA PHE A 162 -6.92 -21.64 12.34
C PHE A 162 -7.20 -20.69 13.50
N LYS A 163 -6.54 -20.95 14.64
CA LYS A 163 -6.73 -20.19 15.89
C LYS A 163 -6.01 -18.84 15.93
N ASN A 164 -5.01 -18.63 15.05
CA ASN A 164 -4.14 -17.45 15.07
C ASN A 164 -4.57 -16.40 14.03
N LEU A 165 -5.77 -15.84 14.19
CA LEU A 165 -6.29 -14.78 13.31
C LEU A 165 -5.42 -13.51 13.41
N PRO A 166 -5.16 -12.81 12.27
CA PRO A 166 -4.52 -11.51 12.30
C PRO A 166 -5.43 -10.49 12.98
N THR A 167 -4.84 -9.63 13.80
CA THR A 167 -5.56 -8.51 14.43
C THR A 167 -5.69 -7.33 13.47
N ASN A 168 -6.65 -6.42 13.73
CA ASN A 168 -6.75 -5.16 12.98
C ASN A 168 -5.45 -4.35 13.04
N ALA A 169 -4.77 -4.33 14.19
CA ALA A 169 -3.49 -3.65 14.35
C ALA A 169 -2.38 -4.24 13.47
N GLU A 170 -2.37 -5.56 13.26
CA GLU A 170 -1.40 -6.21 12.36
C GLU A 170 -1.71 -5.91 10.89
N LEU A 171 -2.99 -5.86 10.51
CA LEU A 171 -3.42 -5.45 9.19
C LEU A 171 -3.03 -3.99 8.92
N ASP A 172 -3.37 -3.08 9.82
CA ASP A 172 -3.05 -1.66 9.72
C ASP A 172 -1.54 -1.43 9.65
N GLY A 173 -0.78 -2.08 10.53
CA GLY A 173 0.67 -1.99 10.55
C GLY A 173 1.36 -2.56 9.29
N CYS A 174 0.67 -3.40 8.52
CA CYS A 174 1.11 -3.86 7.21
C CYS A 174 0.75 -2.85 6.11
N LEU A 175 -0.47 -2.30 6.14
CA LEU A 175 -0.92 -1.26 5.20
C LEU A 175 -0.07 0.01 5.31
N ASP A 176 0.28 0.44 6.53
CA ASP A 176 1.19 1.57 6.76
C ASP A 176 2.57 1.33 6.16
N TYR A 177 3.03 0.08 6.21
CA TYR A 177 4.32 -0.27 5.64
C TYR A 177 4.29 -0.32 4.12
N LEU A 178 3.20 -0.78 3.52
CA LEU A 178 2.98 -0.68 2.07
C LEU A 178 2.96 0.78 1.62
N GLU A 179 2.28 1.67 2.36
CA GLU A 179 2.29 3.11 2.08
C GLU A 179 3.71 3.69 2.15
N LYS A 180 4.47 3.34 3.20
CA LYS A 180 5.86 3.77 3.36
C LYS A 180 6.74 3.32 2.20
N LEU A 181 6.62 2.07 1.76
CA LEU A 181 7.35 1.56 0.61
C LEU A 181 6.95 2.32 -0.65
N LEU A 182 5.65 2.50 -0.90
CA LEU A 182 5.17 3.22 -2.07
C LEU A 182 5.71 4.64 -2.14
N LYS A 183 5.61 5.42 -1.05
CA LYS A 183 6.21 6.76 -0.98
C LYS A 183 7.70 6.73 -1.31
N LYS A 184 8.47 5.83 -0.68
CA LYS A 184 9.91 5.69 -0.92
C LYS A 184 10.23 5.42 -2.40
N TYR A 185 9.56 4.44 -3.00
CA TYR A 185 9.88 4.03 -4.38
C TYR A 185 9.34 5.02 -5.43
N LEU A 186 8.25 5.74 -5.15
CA LEU A 186 7.83 6.90 -5.96
C LEU A 186 8.89 8.00 -5.93
N SER A 187 9.39 8.35 -4.74
CA SER A 187 10.45 9.35 -4.62
C SER A 187 11.71 8.92 -5.39
N ILE A 188 12.12 7.65 -5.30
CA ILE A 188 13.28 7.12 -6.03
C ILE A 188 13.09 7.12 -7.55
N PHE A 189 11.91 6.78 -8.06
CA PHE A 189 11.69 6.65 -9.51
C PHE A 189 11.28 7.94 -10.19
N ARG A 190 10.63 8.85 -9.46
CA ARG A 190 9.92 10.00 -10.04
C ARG A 190 10.29 11.34 -9.38
N ALA A 191 11.15 11.33 -8.36
CA ALA A 191 11.42 12.50 -7.52
C ALA A 191 10.14 13.12 -6.91
N GLU A 192 9.10 12.30 -6.71
CA GLU A 192 7.82 12.73 -6.16
C GLU A 192 7.81 12.59 -4.63
N ALA A 193 7.54 13.69 -3.93
CA ALA A 193 7.36 13.69 -2.48
C ALA A 193 5.86 13.61 -2.14
N HIS A 194 5.41 12.41 -1.76
CA HIS A 194 4.01 12.18 -1.37
C HIS A 194 3.83 12.28 0.15
N ILE A 195 3.09 13.29 0.61
CA ILE A 195 2.71 13.43 2.03
C ILE A 195 1.71 12.33 2.43
N SER A 196 0.74 12.04 1.57
CA SER A 196 -0.29 11.01 1.74
C SER A 196 -0.53 10.33 0.40
N ILE A 197 -0.74 9.01 0.41
CA ILE A 197 -1.24 8.29 -0.77
C ILE A 197 -2.77 8.33 -0.84
N VAL A 198 -3.44 8.50 0.30
CA VAL A 198 -4.90 8.68 0.33
C VAL A 198 -5.23 10.04 -0.29
N PRO A 199 -6.09 10.10 -1.32
CA PRO A 199 -6.46 11.34 -1.97
C PRO A 199 -7.34 12.19 -1.07
N VAL A 200 -7.33 13.50 -1.31
CA VAL A 200 -8.30 14.42 -0.72
C VAL A 200 -9.57 14.37 -1.55
N TRP A 201 -10.68 13.93 -0.95
CA TRP A 201 -12.00 13.96 -1.59
C TRP A 201 -12.39 15.40 -1.93
N GLN A 202 -12.83 15.61 -3.16
CA GLN A 202 -13.32 16.91 -3.65
C GLN A 202 -14.81 17.15 -3.33
N TYR A 203 -15.44 16.24 -2.59
CA TYR A 203 -16.85 16.27 -2.21
C TYR A 203 -17.04 15.66 -0.81
N ASP A 204 -18.13 16.01 -0.15
CA ASP A 204 -18.51 15.43 1.15
C ASP A 204 -19.14 14.05 0.97
N TRP A 205 -18.29 13.03 0.82
CA TRP A 205 -18.75 11.64 0.68
C TRP A 205 -19.57 11.14 1.89
N LYS A 206 -19.47 11.81 3.04
CA LYS A 206 -20.23 11.45 4.26
C LYS A 206 -21.63 12.05 4.28
N GLN A 207 -21.98 12.90 3.32
CA GLN A 207 -23.30 13.53 3.24
C GLN A 207 -24.44 12.51 3.30
N ILE A 208 -24.24 11.31 2.73
CA ILE A 208 -25.21 10.21 2.76
C ILE A 208 -25.62 9.80 4.18
N PHE A 209 -24.73 9.91 5.18
CA PHE A 209 -25.03 9.49 6.56
C PHE A 209 -25.85 10.52 7.33
N LYS A 210 -26.08 11.72 6.77
CA LYS A 210 -26.85 12.79 7.41
C LYS A 210 -28.35 12.63 7.23
N TYR A 211 -28.77 11.70 6.36
CA TYR A 211 -30.17 11.47 6.03
C TYR A 211 -30.58 10.05 6.42
N PRO A 212 -31.83 9.85 6.91
CA PRO A 212 -32.37 8.50 7.03
C PRO A 212 -32.56 7.89 5.64
N TRP A 213 -31.96 6.72 5.40
CA TRP A 213 -32.14 6.01 4.12
C TRP A 213 -33.50 5.31 4.03
N ILE A 214 -34.17 5.13 5.16
CA ILE A 214 -35.53 4.60 5.27
C ILE A 214 -36.33 5.58 6.11
N GLU A 215 -37.34 6.20 5.50
CA GLU A 215 -38.27 7.07 6.21
C GLU A 215 -39.25 6.22 7.03
N LYS A 216 -39.58 6.68 8.24
CA LYS A 216 -40.67 6.08 9.01
C LYS A 216 -41.98 6.43 8.31
N VAL A 217 -42.57 5.46 7.60
CA VAL A 217 -43.95 5.59 7.13
C VAL A 217 -44.84 5.71 8.36
N ARG A 218 -45.63 6.78 8.47
CA ARG A 218 -46.66 6.88 9.51
C ARG A 218 -47.68 5.76 9.24
N GLN A 219 -47.73 4.77 10.12
CA GLN A 219 -48.84 3.83 10.22
C GLN A 219 -49.97 4.46 11.03
#